data_AF-A0AAN8ZW90-F1
#
_entry.id   AF-A0AAN8ZW90-F1
#
_cell.length_a   1.000
_cell.length_b   1.000
_cell.length_c   1.000
_cell.angle_alpha   90.00
_cell.angle_beta   90.00
_cell.angle_gamma   90.00
#
_symmetry.space_group_name_H-M   'P 1'
#
loop_
_entity.id
_entity.type
_entity.pdbx_description
1 polymer ?
#
loop_
_entity_poly.entity_id
_entity_poly.type
_entity_poly.pdbx_seq_one_letter_code
_entity_poly.pdbx_strand_id
1 'polypeptide(L)' 'MGKKYTVAERVERVNEVMTELSLNKCADTLIGIPGRLKGISGGETKRLAFACEVSELEN' A
#
# COMPACT_ATOMS: atom_id res chain seq x y z
N MET A 1 -4.86 -16.48 -16.45
CA MET A 1 -3.73 -15.69 -15.91
C MET A 1 -3.59 -16.07 -14.44
N GLY A 2 -2.77 -17.09 -14.17
CA GLY A 2 -2.69 -17.71 -12.84
C GLY A 2 -1.95 -16.82 -11.85
N LYS A 3 -2.37 -16.81 -10.59
CA LYS A 3 -1.65 -16.17 -9.49
C LYS A 3 -0.23 -16.76 -9.44
N LYS A 4 0.78 -15.95 -9.79
CA LYS A 4 2.21 -16.30 -9.72
C LYS A 4 2.75 -16.41 -8.30
N TYR A 5 2.03 -15.84 -7.32
CA TYR A 5 2.43 -15.82 -5.93
C TYR A 5 1.43 -16.57 -5.05
N THR A 6 1.97 -17.35 -4.12
CA THR A 6 1.25 -17.87 -2.96
C THR A 6 0.74 -16.72 -2.09
N VAL A 7 -0.19 -17.03 -1.18
CA VAL A 7 -0.67 -16.03 -0.21
C VAL A 7 0.48 -15.47 0.64
N ALA A 8 1.42 -16.34 1.05
CA ALA A 8 2.57 -15.95 1.84
C ALA A 8 3.47 -14.96 1.09
N GLU A 9 3.85 -15.27 -0.15
CA GLU A 9 4.71 -14.40 -0.97
C GLU A 9 4.06 -13.03 -1.24
N ARG A 10 2.74 -12.99 -1.45
CA ARG A 10 2.02 -11.71 -1.60
C ARG A 10 2.08 -10.87 -0.34
N VAL A 11 1.92 -11.49 0.83
CA VAL A 11 1.97 -10.80 2.12
C VAL A 11 3.38 -10.29 2.39
N GLU A 12 4.40 -11.10 2.13
CA GLU A 12 5.81 -10.71 2.26
C GLU A 12 6.12 -9.50 1.37
N ARG A 13 5.75 -9.57 0.09
CA ARG A 13 5.97 -8.46 -0.85
C ARG A 13 5.26 -7.17 -0.42
N VAL A 14 4.02 -7.27 0.05
CA VAL A 14 3.29 -6.10 0.57
C VAL A 14 4.01 -5.51 1.79
N ASN A 15 4.48 -6.34 2.71
CA ASN A 15 5.20 -5.87 3.91
C ASN A 15 6.53 -5.16 3.57
N GLU A 16 7.25 -5.65 2.55
CA GLU A 16 8.46 -4.99 2.04
C GLU A 16 8.13 -3.59 1.51
N VAL A 17 7.16 -3.48 0.59
CA VAL A 17 6.76 -2.20 -0.02
C VAL A 17 6.26 -1.21 1.04
N MET A 18 5.47 -1.69 2.00
CA MET A 18 4.98 -0.88 3.12
C MET A 18 6.12 -0.32 3.98
N THR A 19 7.19 -1.10 4.15
CA THR A 19 8.37 -0.69 4.91
C THR A 19 9.23 0.32 4.13
N GLU A 20 9.54 0.01 2.87
CA GLU A 20 10.32 0.88 1.98
C GLU A 20 9.68 2.27 1.81
N LEU A 21 8.35 2.31 1.72
CA LEU A 21 7.59 3.56 1.55
C LEU A 21 7.12 4.17 2.87
N SER A 22 7.56 3.63 4.00
CA SER A 22 7.23 4.15 5.33
C SER A 22 5.71 4.32 5.56
N LEU A 23 4.94 3.32 5.14
CA LEU A 23 3.48 3.26 5.29
C LEU A 23 3.03 2.47 6.53
N ASN A 24 3.96 1.80 7.22
CA ASN A 24 3.65 1.00 8.42
C ASN A 24 2.91 1.78 9.52
N LYS A 25 3.21 3.08 9.69
CA LYS A 25 2.54 3.92 10.71
C LYS A 25 1.06 4.17 10.42
N CYS A 26 0.64 4.06 9.16
CA CYS A 26 -0.73 4.30 8.72
C CYS A 26 -1.39 3.04 8.13
N ALA A 27 -0.82 1.86 8.36
CA ALA A 27 -1.32 0.60 7.79
C ALA A 27 -2.75 0.27 8.24
N ASP A 28 -3.07 0.57 9.49
CA ASP A 28 -4.40 0.33 10.09
C ASP A 28 -5.29 1.58 10.07
N THR A 29 -4.88 2.63 9.34
CA THR A 29 -5.61 3.89 9.25
C THR A 29 -6.43 3.93 7.96
N LEU A 30 -7.70 4.34 8.07
CA LEU A 30 -8.54 4.57 6.90
C LEU A 30 -7.93 5.67 6.01
N ILE A 31 -7.95 5.48 4.69
CA ILE A 31 -7.44 6.48 3.72
C ILE A 31 -8.21 7.80 3.83
N GLY A 32 -9.50 7.74 4.15
CA GLY A 32 -10.39 8.90 4.23
C GLY A 32 -10.96 9.30 2.87
N ILE A 33 -11.81 10.32 2.87
CA ILE A 33 -12.44 10.90 1.68
C ILE A 33 -12.08 12.38 1.65
N PRO A 34 -11.37 12.86 0.61
CA PRO A 34 -11.00 14.28 0.50
C PRO A 34 -12.20 15.20 0.71
N GLY A 35 -12.08 16.14 1.64
CA GLY A 35 -13.13 17.12 1.95
C GLY A 35 -14.33 16.59 2.76
N ARG A 36 -14.38 15.30 3.11
CA ARG A 36 -15.51 14.70 3.86
C ARG A 36 -15.09 13.93 5.10
N LEU A 37 -14.10 13.05 4.99
CA LEU A 37 -13.65 12.19 6.09
C LEU A 37 -12.13 12.26 6.18
N LYS A 38 -11.60 12.67 7.34
CA LYS A 38 -10.16 12.61 7.58
C LYS A 38 -9.69 11.16 7.61
N GLY A 39 -8.55 10.91 7.01
CA GLY A 39 -7.87 9.63 7.03
C GLY A 39 -6.37 9.85 7.04
N ILE A 40 -5.63 9.17 6.17
CA ILE A 40 -4.20 9.39 6.01
C ILE A 40 -3.90 10.80 5.45
N SER A 41 -2.71 11.30 5.71
CA SER A 41 -2.22 12.58 5.19
C SER A 41 -2.00 12.52 3.67
N GLY A 42 -1.99 13.68 3.00
CA GLY A 42 -1.74 13.73 1.56
C GLY A 42 -0.37 13.17 1.14
N GLY A 43 0.64 13.26 2.01
CA GLY A 43 1.95 12.63 1.78
C GLY A 43 1.88 11.10 1.83
N GLU A 44 1.10 10.54 2.77
CA GLU A 44 0.84 9.10 2.84
C GLU A 44 0.01 8.63 1.64
N THR A 45 -1.01 9.40 1.22
CA THR A 45 -1.78 9.09 0.00
C THR A 45 -0.88 9.02 -1.24
N LYS A 46 0.07 9.94 -1.39
CA LYS A 46 1.01 9.93 -2.52
C LYS A 46 1.92 8.70 -2.50
N ARG A 47 2.45 8.33 -1.32
CA ARG A 47 3.27 7.12 -1.18
C ARG A 47 2.46 5.85 -1.39
N LEU A 48 1.21 5.81 -0.92
CA LEU A 48 0.29 4.70 -1.15
C LEU A 48 -0.01 4.51 -2.65
N ALA A 49 -0.26 5.59 -3.39
CA ALA A 49 -0.47 5.51 -4.84
C ALA A 49 0.76 4.91 -5.55
N PHE A 50 1.96 5.33 -5.16
CA PHE A 50 3.19 4.74 -5.68
C PHE A 50 3.36 3.26 -5.27
N ALA A 51 3.01 2.91 -4.03
CA ALA A 51 3.04 1.53 -3.55
C ALA A 51 2.19 0.59 -4.41
N CYS A 52 0.98 1.03 -4.80
CA CYS A 52 0.09 0.26 -5.66
C CYS A 52 0.76 -0.05 -7.01
N GLU A 53 1.31 0.95 -7.69
CA GLU A 53 1.98 0.77 -8.98
C GLU A 53 3.19 -0.19 -8.86
N VAL A 54 4.03 -0.02 -7.83
CA VAL A 54 5.21 -0.88 -7.61
C VAL A 54 4.81 -2.33 -7.30
N SER A 55 3.70 -2.53 -6.59
CA SER A 55 3.20 -3.87 -6.28
C SER A 55 2.62 -4.59 -7.50
N GLU A 56 2.23 -3.86 -8.55
CA GLU A 56 1.66 -4.40 -9.78
C GLU A 56 2.73 -4.71 -10.84
N LEU A 57 3.84 -3.95 -10.86
CA LEU A 57 4.93 -4.14 -11.84
C LEU A 57 5.72 -5.44 -11.65
N GLU A 58 5.73 -5.99 -10.44
CA GLU A 58 6.44 -7.24 -10.13
C GLU A 58 5.59 -8.50 -10.39
N ASN A 59 4.36 -8.37 -10.92
CA ASN A 59 3.40 -9.47 -11.07
C ASN A 59 3.40 -10.13 -12.45
#